data_AF-A0A535SP76-F1
#
_entry.id   AF-A0A535SP76-F1
#
_cell.length_a   1.000
_cell.length_b   1.000
_cell.length_c   1.000
_cell.angle_alpha   90.00
_cell.angle_beta   90.00
_cell.angle_gamma   90.00
#
_symmetry.space_group_name_H-M   'P 1'
#
loop_
_entity.id
_entity.type
_entity.pdbx_description
1 polymer ?
#
loop_
_entity_poly.entity_id
_entity_poly.type
_entity_poly.pdbx_seq_one_letter_code
_entity_poly.pdbx_strand_id
1 'polypeptide(L)'
;MARNVPERIKTKGGHSPRARIHAAWSPIGQKMRRTTMLRGLAAVVAVMLVIGLAADAYAQSFFDSLPSIQGLDSAAFAGDTLITDNTGKVVLADVGNQGDHRLAVKLKDISPVAIQATVAIEDRGFYTNPGFDLSGIIRAAFDNIRSGHIVGGGSTITQQLAKQQFLTPDQTVSRKIKEVALAYELSQTYSKDQIMELYLNKSFYGSQSYGIEAAAESYFQVPASKLDLAQAAMLAGLPQAPTEWNPVLHPDAAKLRQTEVLQAMVRANFISQDELDKAAAEKLVYHAPTNSYKAPHFVDYVLAELRQLGFQPGIQQLNVKTTLDWERQQMGQQVVNSNLDRNLYRDRNGQLSSGLVAIQPTTGDIMVMVGSPNYNADAGQINYTTIPRNMGSSMKPYTYGAVINARAATVDTPVFDGPSPLIYKDAYSTTKFYNYDGKSHGVLPLKKAMGK
;
A
#
# COMPACT_ATOMS: atom_id res chain seq x y z
N MET A 1 43.75 -23.36 -63.08
CA MET A 1 44.69 -24.32 -63.68
C MET A 1 44.48 -25.69 -63.03
N ALA A 2 44.81 -26.74 -63.78
CA ALA A 2 44.27 -28.09 -63.72
C ALA A 2 44.28 -28.82 -62.35
N ARG A 3 43.24 -29.64 -62.20
CA ARG A 3 43.09 -30.77 -61.28
C ARG A 3 44.28 -31.72 -61.36
N ASN A 4 44.65 -32.33 -60.23
CA ASN A 4 45.17 -33.69 -60.20
C ASN A 4 44.52 -34.44 -59.03
N VAL A 5 43.45 -35.17 -59.35
CA VAL A 5 42.88 -36.22 -58.50
C VAL A 5 43.64 -37.50 -58.85
N PRO A 6 44.36 -38.15 -57.92
CA PRO A 6 44.92 -39.45 -58.21
C PRO A 6 43.82 -40.51 -58.25
N GLU A 7 43.83 -41.29 -59.32
CA GLU A 7 42.98 -42.46 -59.56
C GLU A 7 43.01 -43.47 -58.41
N ARG A 8 41.84 -44.06 -58.14
CA ARG A 8 41.71 -45.24 -57.30
C ARG A 8 42.29 -46.46 -58.04
N ILE A 9 43.49 -46.85 -57.64
CA ILE A 9 44.03 -48.17 -57.94
C ILE A 9 43.23 -49.20 -57.12
N LYS A 10 42.43 -50.03 -57.79
CA LYS A 10 41.93 -51.31 -57.24
C LYS A 10 42.85 -52.42 -57.73
N THR A 11 43.57 -53.07 -56.83
CA THR A 11 44.18 -54.36 -57.11
C THR A 11 43.21 -55.49 -56.72
N LYS A 12 42.99 -56.41 -57.66
CA LYS A 12 42.51 -57.76 -57.38
C LYS A 12 43.66 -58.51 -56.70
N GLY A 13 43.51 -58.81 -55.41
CA GLY A 13 44.50 -59.53 -54.63
C GLY A 13 45.29 -58.63 -53.68
N GLY A 14 45.04 -58.81 -52.38
CA GLY A 14 45.99 -58.64 -51.28
C GLY A 14 46.93 -57.42 -51.26
N HIS A 15 46.58 -56.46 -50.40
CA HIS A 15 47.46 -55.58 -49.60
C HIS A 15 48.25 -54.47 -50.32
N SER A 16 48.00 -53.22 -49.89
CA SER A 16 49.04 -52.20 -49.74
C SER A 16 48.81 -51.38 -48.46
N PRO A 17 49.87 -50.99 -47.74
CA PRO A 17 49.83 -50.64 -46.33
C PRO A 17 49.53 -49.16 -46.12
N ARG A 18 48.67 -48.83 -45.14
CA ARG A 18 48.63 -47.48 -44.57
C ARG A 18 48.62 -47.58 -43.06
N ALA A 19 49.76 -47.21 -42.49
CA ALA A 19 50.00 -47.05 -41.07
C ALA A 19 48.86 -46.24 -40.43
N ARG A 20 48.07 -46.90 -39.58
CA ARG A 20 47.26 -46.19 -38.58
C ARG A 20 48.18 -45.89 -37.41
N ILE A 21 48.67 -44.66 -37.33
CA ILE A 21 49.23 -44.12 -36.09
C ILE A 21 48.06 -44.05 -35.09
N HIS A 22 47.84 -45.12 -34.35
CA HIS A 22 46.93 -45.14 -33.21
C HIS A 22 47.61 -44.42 -32.03
N ALA A 23 47.75 -43.10 -32.11
CA ALA A 23 48.26 -42.24 -31.02
C ALA A 23 47.32 -42.16 -29.80
N ALA A 24 46.39 -43.11 -29.64
CA ALA A 24 45.49 -43.20 -28.50
C ALA A 24 45.92 -44.24 -27.46
N TRP A 25 46.86 -45.15 -27.80
CA TRP A 25 47.22 -46.32 -26.98
C TRP A 25 48.70 -46.35 -26.60
N SER A 26 49.26 -45.21 -26.19
CA SER A 26 50.51 -45.20 -25.41
C SER A 26 50.20 -45.15 -23.90
N PRO A 27 50.97 -45.84 -23.04
CA PRO A 27 50.80 -45.77 -21.58
C PRO A 27 50.85 -44.34 -21.02
N ILE A 28 51.51 -43.42 -21.75
CA ILE A 28 51.66 -42.00 -21.44
C ILE A 28 50.34 -41.24 -21.67
N GLY A 29 49.60 -41.56 -22.75
CA GLY A 29 48.32 -40.93 -23.07
C GLY A 29 47.17 -41.30 -22.12
N GLN A 30 47.15 -42.53 -21.59
CA GLN A 30 46.18 -42.95 -20.57
C GLN A 30 46.46 -42.32 -19.20
N LYS A 31 47.74 -42.16 -18.83
CA LYS A 31 48.15 -41.48 -17.57
C LYS A 31 47.83 -39.98 -17.63
N MET A 32 48.06 -39.32 -18.78
CA MET A 32 47.69 -37.92 -19.01
C MET A 32 46.17 -37.70 -19.03
N ARG A 33 45.38 -38.60 -19.63
CA ARG A 33 43.91 -38.50 -19.61
C ARG A 33 43.32 -38.65 -18.21
N ARG A 34 43.87 -39.57 -17.39
CA ARG A 34 43.48 -39.71 -15.98
C ARG A 34 43.83 -38.48 -15.15
N THR A 35 45.01 -37.90 -15.32
CA THR A 35 45.39 -36.68 -14.59
C THR A 35 44.61 -35.45 -15.04
N THR A 36 44.29 -35.32 -16.34
CA THR A 36 43.39 -34.26 -16.83
C THR A 36 41.96 -34.43 -16.32
N MET A 37 41.42 -35.65 -16.28
CA MET A 37 40.10 -35.91 -15.68
C MET A 37 40.07 -35.62 -14.17
N LEU A 38 41.10 -36.06 -13.42
CA LEU A 38 41.20 -35.78 -11.99
C LEU A 38 41.35 -34.28 -11.69
N ARG A 39 42.10 -33.55 -12.51
CA ARG A 39 42.21 -32.07 -12.41
C ARG A 39 40.90 -31.37 -12.76
N GLY A 40 40.17 -31.85 -13.77
CA GLY A 40 38.84 -31.35 -14.10
C GLY A 40 37.83 -31.58 -12.97
N LEU A 41 37.83 -32.77 -12.37
CA LEU A 41 37.00 -33.09 -11.20
C LEU A 41 37.37 -32.24 -9.98
N ALA A 42 38.66 -32.09 -9.70
CA ALA A 42 39.14 -31.24 -8.61
C ALA A 42 38.75 -29.77 -8.80
N ALA A 43 38.79 -29.26 -10.04
CA ALA A 43 38.34 -27.91 -10.37
C ALA A 43 36.83 -27.74 -10.14
N VAL A 44 36.01 -28.73 -10.53
CA VAL A 44 34.56 -28.72 -10.28
C VAL A 44 34.25 -28.76 -8.78
N VAL A 45 34.94 -29.60 -8.01
CA VAL A 45 34.80 -29.67 -6.55
C VAL A 45 35.24 -28.35 -5.90
N ALA A 46 36.34 -27.75 -6.35
CA ALA A 46 36.80 -26.46 -5.84
C ALA A 46 35.79 -25.34 -6.14
N VAL A 47 35.19 -25.31 -7.34
CA VAL A 47 34.14 -24.35 -7.68
C VAL A 47 32.90 -24.57 -6.81
N MET A 48 32.48 -25.81 -6.57
CA MET A 48 31.35 -26.10 -5.67
C MET A 48 31.65 -25.70 -4.23
N LEU A 49 32.87 -25.88 -3.74
CA LEU A 49 33.29 -25.42 -2.41
C LEU A 49 33.30 -23.90 -2.33
N VAL A 50 33.78 -23.18 -3.35
CA VAL A 50 33.75 -21.72 -3.38
C VAL A 50 32.31 -21.20 -3.41
N ILE A 51 31.42 -21.84 -4.18
CA ILE A 51 29.99 -21.50 -4.19
C ILE A 51 29.36 -21.79 -2.83
N GLY A 52 29.68 -22.92 -2.20
CA GLY A 52 29.19 -23.27 -0.86
C GLY A 52 29.66 -22.29 0.20
N LEU A 53 30.93 -21.90 0.20
CA LEU A 53 31.49 -20.92 1.12
C LEU A 53 30.94 -19.51 0.86
N ALA A 54 30.70 -19.13 -0.40
CA ALA A 54 30.07 -17.86 -0.74
C ALA A 54 28.59 -17.84 -0.30
N ALA A 55 27.87 -18.96 -0.43
CA ALA A 55 26.51 -19.09 0.05
C ALA A 55 26.44 -19.05 1.59
N ASP A 56 27.40 -19.67 2.28
CA ASP A 56 27.48 -19.65 3.74
C ASP A 56 27.88 -18.26 4.28
N ALA A 57 28.84 -17.58 3.65
CA ALA A 57 29.20 -16.20 3.98
C ALA A 57 28.04 -15.21 3.71
N TYR A 58 27.30 -15.43 2.62
CA TYR A 58 26.08 -14.67 2.33
C TYR A 58 24.98 -14.95 3.36
N ALA A 59 24.81 -16.21 3.78
CA ALA A 59 23.86 -16.57 4.83
C ALA A 59 24.24 -15.96 6.18
N GLN A 60 25.51 -16.05 6.60
CA GLN A 60 25.98 -15.46 7.85
C GLN A 60 25.81 -13.94 7.87
N SER A 61 26.28 -13.23 6.84
CA SER A 61 26.05 -11.78 6.73
C SER A 61 24.57 -11.40 6.66
N PHE A 62 23.72 -12.28 6.11
CA PHE A 62 22.27 -12.10 6.12
C PHE A 62 21.68 -12.22 7.53
N PHE A 63 22.03 -13.27 8.29
CA PHE A 63 21.56 -13.49 9.65
C PHE A 63 22.11 -12.46 10.64
N ASP A 64 23.37 -12.05 10.49
CA ASP A 64 23.98 -10.97 11.28
C ASP A 64 23.32 -9.61 11.02
N SER A 65 22.65 -9.45 9.87
CA SER A 65 21.90 -8.24 9.50
C SER A 65 20.44 -8.25 9.96
N LEU A 66 19.97 -9.33 10.62
CA LEU A 66 18.62 -9.37 11.17
C LEU A 66 18.59 -8.61 12.51
N PRO A 67 17.63 -7.70 12.70
CA PRO A 67 17.46 -7.03 13.99
C PRO A 67 17.04 -8.04 15.05
N SER A 68 17.51 -7.83 16.29
CA SER A 68 17.13 -8.66 17.43
C SER A 68 15.61 -8.64 17.65
N ILE A 69 15.02 -9.83 17.85
CA ILE A 69 13.61 -10.01 18.16
C ILE A 69 13.31 -10.16 19.66
N GLN A 70 14.33 -10.04 20.53
CA GLN A 70 14.17 -10.24 21.97
C GLN A 70 13.53 -9.03 22.65
N GLY A 71 12.69 -9.27 23.67
CA GLY A 71 12.11 -8.21 24.50
C GLY A 71 10.89 -7.50 23.88
N LEU A 72 10.22 -8.10 22.90
CA LEU A 72 8.93 -7.60 22.41
C LEU A 72 7.88 -7.76 23.52
N ASP A 73 7.53 -6.65 24.16
CA ASP A 73 6.39 -6.50 25.07
C ASP A 73 5.43 -5.48 24.45
N SER A 74 4.12 -5.77 24.45
CA SER A 74 3.06 -4.84 24.03
C SER A 74 3.16 -3.48 24.70
N ALA A 75 3.65 -3.43 25.94
CA ALA A 75 3.90 -2.19 26.67
C ALA A 75 5.24 -1.48 26.32
N ALA A 76 6.20 -2.16 25.69
CA ALA A 76 7.55 -1.65 25.41
C ALA A 76 7.71 -1.01 24.02
N PHE A 77 6.66 -0.91 23.21
CA PHE A 77 6.72 -0.43 21.83
C PHE A 77 6.65 1.10 21.67
N ALA A 78 7.51 1.81 22.41
CA ALA A 78 7.62 3.27 22.40
C ALA A 78 8.37 3.80 21.17
N GLY A 79 7.77 3.65 19.98
CA GLY A 79 8.24 4.28 18.75
C GLY A 79 7.28 5.37 18.30
N ASP A 80 7.31 6.52 18.96
CA ASP A 80 6.40 7.62 18.66
C ASP A 80 6.81 8.37 17.38
N THR A 81 5.85 8.62 16.51
CA THR A 81 6.01 9.51 15.37
C THR A 81 5.50 10.88 15.74
N LEU A 82 6.43 11.79 16.03
CA LEU A 82 6.15 13.19 16.31
C LEU A 82 6.11 13.98 15.00
N ILE A 83 4.95 14.55 14.70
CA ILE A 83 4.75 15.40 13.52
C ILE A 83 4.68 16.85 14.01
N THR A 84 5.49 17.73 13.42
CA THR A 84 5.58 19.15 13.78
C THR A 84 5.33 20.06 12.59
N ASP A 85 4.94 21.30 12.87
CA ASP A 85 4.79 22.37 11.89
C ASP A 85 6.12 22.78 11.23
N ASN A 86 6.07 23.74 10.31
CA ASN A 86 7.23 24.27 9.60
C ASN A 86 8.29 24.93 10.51
N THR A 87 7.93 25.31 11.73
CA THR A 87 8.87 25.84 12.71
C THR A 87 9.56 24.74 13.52
N GLY A 88 8.94 23.56 13.62
CA GLY A 88 9.35 22.47 14.49
C GLY A 88 8.95 22.68 15.97
N LYS A 89 8.20 23.75 16.28
CA LYS A 89 7.81 24.09 17.66
C LYS A 89 6.40 23.60 18.00
N VAL A 90 5.49 23.61 17.02
CA VAL A 90 4.12 23.14 17.24
C VAL A 90 4.05 21.66 16.88
N VAL A 91 3.78 20.84 17.88
CA VAL A 91 3.44 19.43 17.67
C VAL A 91 2.04 19.35 17.08
N LEU A 92 1.96 18.85 15.85
CA LEU A 92 0.72 18.62 15.13
C LEU A 92 0.07 17.30 15.55
N ALA A 93 0.87 16.24 15.65
CA ALA A 93 0.45 14.92 16.09
C ALA A 93 1.60 14.20 16.80
N ASP A 94 1.24 13.36 17.77
CA ASP A 94 2.15 12.42 18.42
C ASP A 94 1.56 11.01 18.25
N VAL A 95 1.95 10.32 17.20
CA VAL A 95 1.35 9.03 16.84
C VAL A 95 2.14 7.94 17.55
N GLY A 96 1.53 7.18 18.48
CA GLY A 96 2.18 6.00 19.09
C GLY A 96 1.82 5.73 20.55
N ASN A 97 1.92 6.72 21.43
CA ASN A 97 1.74 6.54 22.88
C ASN A 97 0.84 7.60 23.54
N GLN A 98 0.85 8.85 23.08
CA GLN A 98 0.00 9.92 23.64
C GLN A 98 -1.02 10.51 22.67
N GLY A 99 -0.92 10.20 21.39
CA GLY A 99 -1.96 10.44 20.40
C GLY A 99 -2.90 9.27 20.25
N ASP A 100 -4.10 9.43 20.81
CA ASP A 100 -5.33 8.70 20.54
C ASP A 100 -5.18 7.18 20.34
N HIS A 101 -5.03 6.52 21.49
CA HIS A 101 -5.57 5.19 21.84
C HIS A 101 -4.76 3.93 21.49
N ARG A 102 -3.45 3.84 21.73
CA ARG A 102 -2.86 2.50 21.97
C ARG A 102 -3.24 1.99 23.36
N LEU A 103 -4.48 1.54 23.51
CA LEU A 103 -4.88 0.73 24.65
C LEU A 103 -4.33 -0.68 24.40
N ALA A 104 -3.12 -0.95 24.89
CA ALA A 104 -2.57 -2.29 24.85
C ALA A 104 -3.54 -3.24 25.57
N VAL A 105 -4.21 -4.09 24.81
CA VAL A 105 -5.21 -5.03 25.31
C VAL A 105 -4.64 -6.44 25.26
N LYS A 106 -4.85 -7.22 26.31
CA LYS A 106 -4.43 -8.62 26.33
C LYS A 106 -5.33 -9.43 25.42
N LEU A 107 -4.80 -10.48 24.78
CA LEU A 107 -5.58 -11.29 23.84
C LEU A 107 -6.88 -11.85 24.46
N LYS A 108 -6.83 -12.22 25.74
CA LYS A 108 -7.99 -12.72 26.50
C LYS A 108 -9.12 -11.71 26.68
N ASP A 109 -8.80 -10.41 26.55
CA ASP A 109 -9.72 -9.29 26.70
C ASP A 109 -10.20 -8.78 25.31
N ILE A 110 -9.93 -9.54 24.24
CA ILE A 110 -10.43 -9.32 22.88
C ILE A 110 -11.53 -10.33 22.57
N SER A 111 -12.59 -9.90 21.88
CA SER A 111 -13.69 -10.78 21.48
C SER A 111 -13.17 -11.99 20.67
N PRO A 112 -13.53 -13.25 21.02
CA PRO A 112 -13.08 -14.43 20.29
C PRO A 112 -13.43 -14.40 18.80
N VAL A 113 -14.58 -13.79 18.45
CA VAL A 113 -15.01 -13.67 17.06
C VAL A 113 -14.11 -12.72 16.26
N ALA A 114 -13.52 -11.71 16.90
CA ALA A 114 -12.54 -10.82 16.27
C ALA A 114 -11.24 -11.57 15.95
N ILE A 115 -10.75 -12.39 16.88
CA ILE A 115 -9.57 -13.23 16.65
C ILE A 115 -9.83 -14.21 15.49
N GLN A 116 -11.00 -14.87 15.50
CA GLN A 116 -11.40 -15.79 14.43
C GLN A 116 -11.54 -15.09 13.08
N ALA A 117 -12.12 -13.88 13.04
CA ALA A 117 -12.25 -13.10 11.82
C ALA A 117 -10.87 -12.75 11.22
N THR A 118 -9.94 -12.29 12.06
CA THR A 118 -8.56 -11.99 11.64
C THR A 118 -7.86 -13.24 11.12
N VAL A 119 -7.94 -14.37 11.84
CA VAL A 119 -7.37 -15.65 11.38
C VAL A 119 -7.98 -16.09 10.05
N ALA A 120 -9.30 -15.97 9.89
CA ALA A 120 -9.97 -16.44 8.68
C ALA A 120 -9.55 -15.69 7.42
N ILE A 121 -9.38 -14.36 7.51
CA ILE A 121 -9.05 -13.52 6.35
C ILE A 121 -7.54 -13.37 6.13
N GLU A 122 -6.74 -13.22 7.19
CA GLU A 122 -5.30 -12.93 7.07
C GLU A 122 -4.43 -14.20 7.02
N ASP A 123 -4.76 -15.24 7.81
CA ASP A 123 -3.93 -16.44 7.91
C ASP A 123 -4.68 -17.64 8.49
N ARG A 124 -5.43 -18.36 7.63
CA ARG A 124 -6.22 -19.54 8.06
C ARG A 124 -5.38 -20.61 8.76
N GLY A 125 -4.09 -20.72 8.42
CA GLY A 125 -3.16 -21.70 8.98
C GLY A 125 -2.46 -21.22 10.25
N PHE A 126 -2.77 -20.03 10.76
CA PHE A 126 -1.98 -19.31 11.78
C PHE A 126 -1.51 -20.18 12.94
N TYR A 127 -2.43 -20.90 13.59
CA TYR A 127 -2.12 -21.70 14.78
C TYR A 127 -1.28 -22.96 14.51
N THR A 128 -1.15 -23.36 13.24
CA THR A 128 -0.44 -24.58 12.83
C THR A 128 0.84 -24.31 12.04
N ASN A 129 0.94 -23.14 11.40
CA ASN A 129 2.08 -22.80 10.56
C ASN A 129 3.31 -22.40 11.40
N PRO A 130 4.54 -22.56 10.86
CA PRO A 130 5.77 -22.16 11.56
C PRO A 130 6.08 -20.65 11.45
N GLY A 131 5.05 -19.82 11.21
CA GLY A 131 5.20 -18.38 10.97
C GLY A 131 5.13 -17.98 9.51
N PHE A 132 5.11 -18.93 8.57
CA PHE A 132 4.95 -18.68 7.14
C PHE A 132 4.17 -19.85 6.49
N ASP A 133 3.51 -19.59 5.36
CA ASP A 133 2.82 -20.63 4.57
C ASP A 133 3.54 -20.81 3.22
N LEU A 134 4.34 -21.87 3.10
CA LEU A 134 5.06 -22.18 1.86
C LEU A 134 4.10 -22.44 0.70
N SER A 135 2.97 -23.11 0.95
CA SER A 135 1.98 -23.40 -0.08
C SER A 135 1.27 -22.12 -0.56
N GLY A 136 1.00 -21.20 0.37
CA GLY A 136 0.45 -19.87 0.10
C GLY A 136 1.42 -19.00 -0.69
N ILE A 137 2.72 -19.02 -0.36
CA ILE A 137 3.76 -18.30 -1.11
C ILE A 137 3.85 -18.81 -2.56
N ILE A 138 3.89 -20.13 -2.76
CA ILE A 138 3.97 -20.73 -4.10
C ILE A 138 2.71 -20.41 -4.91
N ARG A 139 1.53 -20.50 -4.29
CA ARG A 139 0.25 -20.19 -4.92
C ARG A 139 0.18 -18.73 -5.36
N ALA A 140 0.52 -17.80 -4.46
CA ALA A 140 0.53 -16.37 -4.76
C ALA A 140 1.54 -16.03 -5.87
N ALA A 141 2.71 -16.67 -5.89
CA ALA A 141 3.67 -16.49 -6.98
C ALA A 141 3.11 -16.95 -8.34
N PHE A 142 2.42 -18.09 -8.38
CA PHE A 142 1.79 -18.59 -9.61
C PHE A 142 0.65 -17.69 -10.08
N ASP A 143 -0.21 -17.24 -9.15
CA ASP A 143 -1.33 -16.34 -9.45
C ASP A 143 -0.83 -15.00 -10.01
N ASN A 144 0.22 -14.43 -9.42
CA ASN A 144 0.84 -13.18 -9.88
C ASN A 144 1.47 -13.30 -11.28
N ILE A 145 2.08 -14.45 -11.59
CA ILE A 145 2.62 -14.71 -12.94
C ILE A 145 1.48 -14.79 -13.96
N ARG A 146 0.36 -15.43 -13.59
CA ARG A 146 -0.79 -15.62 -14.49
C ARG A 146 -1.55 -14.32 -14.76
N SER A 147 -1.68 -13.45 -13.76
CA SER A 147 -2.43 -12.21 -13.85
C SER A 147 -1.63 -11.02 -14.37
N GLY A 148 -0.30 -11.10 -14.35
CA GLY A 148 0.59 -10.00 -14.74
C GLY A 148 0.64 -8.83 -13.75
N HIS A 149 0.00 -8.95 -12.58
CA HIS A 149 0.00 -7.98 -11.48
C HIS A 149 -0.14 -8.72 -10.14
N ILE A 150 0.11 -8.04 -9.02
CA ILE A 150 -0.02 -8.66 -7.70
C ILE A 150 -1.51 -8.80 -7.36
N VAL A 151 -2.04 -10.03 -7.25
CA VAL A 151 -3.49 -10.31 -7.06
C VAL A 151 -3.82 -10.74 -5.62
N GLY A 152 -2.84 -11.23 -4.86
CA GLY A 152 -3.07 -11.69 -3.50
C GLY A 152 -1.83 -11.67 -2.62
N GLY A 153 -2.03 -11.45 -1.32
CA GLY A 153 -0.98 -11.47 -0.31
C GLY A 153 -0.85 -12.88 0.29
N GLY A 154 0.15 -13.65 -0.13
CA GLY A 154 0.51 -14.93 0.51
C GLY A 154 1.25 -14.76 1.85
N SER A 155 1.03 -13.65 2.57
CA SER A 155 1.72 -13.32 3.82
C SER A 155 0.90 -13.74 5.03
N THR A 156 1.50 -14.47 5.97
CA THR A 156 0.90 -14.85 7.25
C THR A 156 0.85 -13.69 8.26
N ILE A 157 0.08 -13.85 9.34
CA ILE A 157 0.03 -12.88 10.44
C ILE A 157 1.43 -12.63 11.02
N THR A 158 2.22 -13.69 11.24
CA THR A 158 3.59 -13.54 11.77
C THR A 158 4.51 -12.81 10.79
N GLN A 159 4.37 -13.05 9.48
CA GLN A 159 5.11 -12.31 8.45
C GLN A 159 4.72 -10.84 8.41
N GLN A 160 3.43 -10.54 8.56
CA GLN A 160 2.96 -9.18 8.62
C GLN A 160 3.48 -8.46 9.86
N LEU A 161 3.46 -9.11 11.03
CA LEU A 161 4.07 -8.59 12.26
C LEU A 161 5.57 -8.32 12.07
N ALA A 162 6.32 -9.27 11.48
CA ALA A 162 7.74 -9.09 11.19
C ALA A 162 7.99 -7.91 10.26
N LYS A 163 7.20 -7.80 9.19
CA LYS A 163 7.25 -6.68 8.23
C LYS A 163 6.98 -5.34 8.93
N GLN A 164 5.95 -5.28 9.77
CA GLN A 164 5.55 -4.09 10.54
C GLN A 164 6.51 -3.73 11.67
N GLN A 165 7.42 -4.61 12.08
CA GLN A 165 8.27 -4.35 13.25
C GLN A 165 9.74 -4.12 12.88
N PHE A 166 10.25 -4.85 11.91
CA PHE A 166 11.69 -5.01 11.75
C PHE A 166 12.21 -4.60 10.38
N LEU A 167 11.33 -4.49 9.39
CA LEU A 167 11.74 -4.36 8.01
C LEU A 167 11.40 -2.99 7.46
N THR A 168 12.33 -2.46 6.68
CA THR A 168 12.08 -1.35 5.78
C THR A 168 11.06 -1.78 4.71
N PRO A 169 10.34 -0.84 4.10
CA PRO A 169 9.29 -1.07 3.12
C PRO A 169 9.76 -1.61 1.75
N ASP A 170 11.07 -1.67 1.49
CA ASP A 170 11.65 -1.95 0.18
C ASP A 170 11.12 -3.24 -0.45
N GLN A 171 10.44 -3.20 -1.60
CA GLN A 171 9.85 -4.40 -2.22
C GLN A 171 10.87 -5.30 -2.95
N THR A 172 11.93 -5.71 -2.26
CA THR A 172 12.98 -6.58 -2.80
C THR A 172 12.78 -8.05 -2.39
N VAL A 173 13.28 -8.97 -3.21
CA VAL A 173 13.29 -10.41 -2.88
C VAL A 173 14.09 -10.65 -1.59
N SER A 174 15.19 -9.94 -1.38
CA SER A 174 15.99 -10.02 -0.15
C SER A 174 15.19 -9.60 1.08
N ARG A 175 14.41 -8.50 1.02
CA ARG A 175 13.47 -8.14 2.12
C ARG A 175 12.48 -9.26 2.38
N LYS A 176 11.90 -9.86 1.33
CA LYS A 176 10.90 -10.92 1.51
C LYS A 176 11.50 -12.17 2.18
N ILE A 177 12.75 -12.50 1.90
CA ILE A 177 13.46 -13.59 2.60
C ILE A 177 13.69 -13.21 4.07
N LYS A 178 14.07 -11.95 4.37
CA LYS A 178 14.18 -11.45 5.76
C LYS A 178 12.85 -11.55 6.52
N GLU A 179 11.75 -11.22 5.87
CA GLU A 179 10.39 -11.33 6.42
C GLU A 179 10.06 -12.77 6.83
N VAL A 180 10.38 -13.74 5.98
CA VAL A 180 10.16 -15.17 6.27
C VAL A 180 11.07 -15.64 7.42
N ALA A 181 12.35 -15.26 7.41
CA ALA A 181 13.31 -15.65 8.45
C ALA A 181 12.91 -15.11 9.83
N LEU A 182 12.59 -13.82 9.91
CA LEU A 182 12.10 -13.18 11.15
C LEU A 182 10.77 -13.78 11.60
N ALA A 183 9.86 -14.11 10.68
CA ALA A 183 8.59 -14.72 11.05
C ALA A 183 8.76 -16.14 11.63
N TYR A 184 9.73 -16.89 11.11
CA TYR A 184 10.12 -18.18 11.68
C TYR A 184 10.70 -18.01 13.08
N GLU A 185 11.63 -17.08 13.25
CA GLU A 185 12.28 -16.79 14.53
C GLU A 185 11.28 -16.31 15.60
N LEU A 186 10.35 -15.43 15.22
CA LEU A 186 9.23 -15.00 16.06
C LEU A 186 8.39 -16.20 16.51
N SER A 187 8.10 -17.14 15.62
CA SER A 187 7.30 -18.34 15.94
C SER A 187 8.04 -19.35 16.82
N GLN A 188 9.37 -19.32 16.88
CA GLN A 188 10.16 -20.12 17.82
C GLN A 188 10.26 -19.44 19.20
N THR A 189 10.16 -18.11 19.24
CA THR A 189 10.39 -17.31 20.46
C THR A 189 9.10 -17.01 21.22
N TYR A 190 8.01 -16.73 20.49
CA TYR A 190 6.72 -16.32 21.04
C TYR A 190 5.66 -17.37 20.74
N SER A 191 4.76 -17.61 21.71
CA SER A 191 3.56 -18.42 21.47
C SER A 191 2.63 -17.76 20.44
N LYS A 192 1.78 -18.56 19.79
CA LYS A 192 0.82 -18.05 18.80
C LYS A 192 -0.11 -16.98 19.38
N ASP A 193 -0.51 -17.14 20.64
CA ASP A 193 -1.35 -16.14 21.32
C ASP A 193 -0.59 -14.84 21.55
N GLN A 194 0.68 -14.89 21.96
CA GLN A 194 1.51 -13.68 22.06
C GLN A 194 1.69 -13.02 20.69
N ILE A 195 1.93 -13.77 19.62
CA ILE A 195 2.05 -13.22 18.27
C ILE A 195 0.73 -12.54 17.84
N MET A 196 -0.41 -13.16 18.12
CA MET A 196 -1.72 -12.57 17.82
C MET A 196 -1.95 -11.29 18.63
N GLU A 197 -1.64 -11.30 19.92
CA GLU A 197 -1.72 -10.11 20.78
C GLU A 197 -0.88 -8.96 20.24
N LEU A 198 0.37 -9.25 19.88
CA LEU A 198 1.30 -8.29 19.29
C LEU A 198 0.77 -7.73 17.96
N TYR A 199 0.25 -8.60 17.10
CA TYR A 199 -0.30 -8.22 15.80
C TYR A 199 -1.54 -7.33 15.94
N LEU A 200 -2.51 -7.73 16.77
CA LEU A 200 -3.76 -6.99 16.95
C LEU A 200 -3.54 -5.63 17.63
N ASN A 201 -2.54 -5.50 18.52
CA ASN A 201 -2.19 -4.22 19.14
C ASN A 201 -1.37 -3.30 18.22
N LYS A 202 -0.68 -3.84 17.19
CA LYS A 202 0.13 -3.04 16.25
C LYS A 202 -0.57 -2.69 14.95
N SER A 203 -1.54 -3.50 14.55
CA SER A 203 -2.21 -3.32 13.26
C SER A 203 -2.83 -1.94 13.17
N PHE A 204 -2.66 -1.30 12.01
CA PHE A 204 -3.26 -0.02 11.70
C PHE A 204 -4.65 -0.26 11.11
N TYR A 205 -5.68 0.30 11.73
CA TYR A 205 -7.09 0.13 11.33
C TYR A 205 -7.67 1.37 10.62
N GLY A 206 -6.83 2.32 10.22
CA GLY A 206 -7.27 3.55 9.55
C GLY A 206 -7.69 4.62 10.55
N SER A 207 -7.88 5.85 10.05
CA SER A 207 -8.23 7.02 10.87
C SER A 207 -7.43 7.13 12.18
N GLN A 208 -6.13 6.87 12.06
CA GLN A 208 -5.14 6.96 13.15
C GLN A 208 -5.35 5.98 14.31
N SER A 209 -6.25 5.00 14.16
CA SER A 209 -6.45 3.91 15.12
C SER A 209 -5.38 2.82 14.94
N TYR A 210 -4.48 2.69 15.92
CA TYR A 210 -3.52 1.59 16.00
C TYR A 210 -3.91 0.68 17.16
N GLY A 211 -4.09 -0.60 16.86
CA GLY A 211 -4.58 -1.55 17.83
C GLY A 211 -6.09 -1.77 17.73
N ILE A 212 -6.52 -3.00 17.98
CA ILE A 212 -7.94 -3.37 17.84
C ILE A 212 -8.84 -2.72 18.90
N GLU A 213 -8.35 -2.49 20.13
CA GLU A 213 -9.10 -1.77 21.18
C GLU A 213 -9.40 -0.34 20.73
N ALA A 214 -8.35 0.36 20.26
CA ALA A 214 -8.45 1.69 19.67
C ALA A 214 -9.52 1.75 18.58
N ALA A 215 -9.49 0.77 17.67
CA ALA A 215 -10.39 0.71 16.53
C ALA A 215 -11.83 0.41 16.96
N ALA A 216 -12.03 -0.49 17.93
CA ALA A 216 -13.34 -0.81 18.46
C ALA A 216 -13.98 0.40 19.16
N GLU A 217 -13.23 1.08 20.03
CA GLU A 217 -13.71 2.29 20.70
C GLU A 217 -13.96 3.40 19.68
N SER A 218 -13.05 3.59 18.72
CA SER A 218 -13.15 4.67 17.74
C SER A 218 -14.31 4.51 16.77
N TYR A 219 -14.45 3.34 16.13
CA TYR A 219 -15.48 3.12 15.11
C TYR A 219 -16.84 2.75 15.71
N PHE A 220 -16.88 2.06 16.86
CA PHE A 220 -18.12 1.47 17.39
C PHE A 220 -18.45 1.89 18.82
N GLN A 221 -17.57 2.65 19.49
CA GLN A 221 -17.77 3.10 20.89
C GLN A 221 -18.01 1.93 21.85
N VAL A 222 -17.37 0.80 21.59
CA VAL A 222 -17.38 -0.41 22.42
C VAL A 222 -15.95 -0.91 22.63
N PRO A 223 -15.64 -1.54 23.78
CA PRO A 223 -14.35 -2.20 23.97
C PRO A 223 -14.19 -3.41 23.04
N ALA A 224 -12.96 -3.81 22.69
CA ALA A 224 -12.75 -4.92 21.74
C ALA A 224 -13.29 -6.26 22.26
N SER A 225 -13.41 -6.42 23.57
CA SER A 225 -14.09 -7.57 24.22
C SER A 225 -15.56 -7.72 23.83
N LYS A 226 -16.22 -6.64 23.40
CA LYS A 226 -17.67 -6.59 23.09
C LYS A 226 -18.00 -6.55 21.60
N LEU A 227 -16.99 -6.65 20.74
CA LEU A 227 -17.23 -6.72 19.29
C LEU A 227 -18.10 -7.93 18.95
N ASP A 228 -19.22 -7.67 18.28
CA ASP A 228 -20.04 -8.71 17.65
C ASP A 228 -19.42 -9.19 16.33
N LEU A 229 -20.08 -10.15 15.66
CA LEU A 229 -19.59 -10.74 14.41
C LEU A 229 -19.48 -9.72 13.27
N ALA A 230 -20.44 -8.81 13.13
CA ALA A 230 -20.44 -7.82 12.06
C ALA A 230 -19.32 -6.79 12.26
N GLN A 231 -19.18 -6.27 13.48
CA GLN A 231 -18.12 -5.34 13.87
C GLN A 231 -16.74 -5.98 13.78
N ALA A 232 -16.59 -7.21 14.29
CA ALA A 232 -15.36 -7.99 14.21
C ALA A 232 -14.91 -8.23 12.76
N ALA A 233 -15.85 -8.64 11.89
CA ALA A 233 -15.56 -8.85 10.48
C ALA A 233 -15.17 -7.54 9.78
N MET A 234 -15.79 -6.42 10.16
CA MET A 234 -15.41 -5.10 9.62
C MET A 234 -13.97 -4.76 10.02
N LEU A 235 -13.62 -4.79 11.31
CA LEU A 235 -12.27 -4.44 11.77
C LEU A 235 -11.21 -5.40 11.23
N ALA A 236 -11.46 -6.71 11.21
CA ALA A 236 -10.53 -7.69 10.68
C ALA A 236 -10.24 -7.48 9.18
N GLY A 237 -11.13 -6.83 8.45
CA GLY A 237 -10.94 -6.49 7.05
C GLY A 237 -9.99 -5.32 6.81
N LEU A 238 -9.82 -4.40 7.77
CA LEU A 238 -9.13 -3.12 7.57
C LEU A 238 -7.61 -3.21 7.40
N PRO A 239 -6.84 -4.01 8.18
CA PRO A 239 -5.37 -3.95 8.21
C PRO A 239 -4.66 -4.03 6.86
N GLN A 240 -5.21 -4.79 5.89
CA GLN A 240 -4.59 -4.93 4.57
C GLN A 240 -4.65 -3.64 3.73
N ALA A 241 -5.74 -2.84 3.82
CA ALA A 241 -5.85 -1.55 3.16
C ALA A 241 -6.70 -0.56 4.00
N PRO A 242 -6.15 -0.04 5.12
CA PRO A 242 -6.94 0.64 6.13
C PRO A 242 -7.57 1.96 5.68
N THR A 243 -6.96 2.62 4.69
CA THR A 243 -7.53 3.82 4.06
C THR A 243 -8.61 3.47 3.04
N GLU A 244 -8.36 2.48 2.16
CA GLU A 244 -9.28 2.11 1.07
C GLU A 244 -10.58 1.48 1.59
N TRP A 245 -10.50 0.75 2.69
CA TRP A 245 -11.63 0.04 3.29
C TRP A 245 -12.17 0.71 4.56
N ASN A 246 -11.81 1.97 4.77
CA ASN A 246 -12.31 2.74 5.90
C ASN A 246 -13.85 2.88 5.81
N PRO A 247 -14.63 2.43 6.79
CA PRO A 247 -16.10 2.42 6.71
C PRO A 247 -16.73 3.81 6.76
N VAL A 248 -15.99 4.83 7.25
CA VAL A 248 -16.44 6.22 7.30
C VAL A 248 -16.18 6.93 5.97
N LEU A 249 -15.04 6.64 5.33
CA LEU A 249 -14.65 7.26 4.05
C LEU A 249 -15.23 6.55 2.83
N HIS A 250 -15.28 5.23 2.87
CA HIS A 250 -15.61 4.34 1.75
C HIS A 250 -16.57 3.22 2.20
N PRO A 251 -17.81 3.55 2.60
CA PRO A 251 -18.74 2.59 3.20
C PRO A 251 -19.06 1.40 2.28
N ASP A 252 -19.20 1.62 0.97
CA ASP A 252 -19.49 0.54 0.02
C ASP A 252 -18.31 -0.42 -0.13
N ALA A 253 -17.08 0.11 -0.21
CA ALA A 253 -15.85 -0.70 -0.29
C ALA A 253 -15.62 -1.48 1.02
N ALA A 254 -15.83 -0.81 2.15
CA ALA A 254 -15.75 -1.42 3.48
C ALA A 254 -16.78 -2.55 3.64
N LYS A 255 -18.02 -2.35 3.16
CA LYS A 255 -19.09 -3.37 3.22
C LYS A 255 -18.77 -4.59 2.36
N LEU A 256 -18.22 -4.38 1.17
CA LEU A 256 -17.74 -5.47 0.32
C LEU A 256 -16.64 -6.24 1.04
N ARG A 257 -15.66 -5.53 1.62
CA ARG A 257 -14.56 -6.14 2.36
C ARG A 257 -15.03 -6.91 3.60
N GLN A 258 -15.96 -6.37 4.38
CA GLN A 258 -16.59 -7.07 5.50
C GLN A 258 -17.21 -8.39 5.05
N THR A 259 -17.89 -8.38 3.90
CA THR A 259 -18.52 -9.58 3.34
C THR A 259 -17.47 -10.64 2.97
N GLU A 260 -16.32 -10.24 2.41
CA GLU A 260 -15.21 -11.16 2.12
C GLU A 260 -14.66 -11.82 3.39
N VAL A 261 -14.55 -11.07 4.49
CA VAL A 261 -14.15 -11.59 5.80
C VAL A 261 -15.15 -12.61 6.31
N LEU A 262 -16.45 -12.29 6.30
CA LEU A 262 -17.50 -13.22 6.72
C LEU A 262 -17.48 -14.50 5.88
N GLN A 263 -17.31 -14.39 4.55
CA GLN A 263 -17.18 -15.56 3.68
C GLN A 263 -15.92 -16.39 4.01
N ALA A 264 -14.82 -15.73 4.39
CA ALA A 264 -13.62 -16.43 4.85
C ALA A 264 -13.88 -17.20 6.15
N MET A 265 -14.64 -16.62 7.08
CA MET A 265 -15.04 -17.26 8.34
C MET A 265 -15.93 -18.48 8.10
N VAL A 266 -16.86 -18.42 7.13
CA VAL A 266 -17.65 -19.60 6.70
C VAL A 266 -16.74 -20.68 6.14
N ARG A 267 -15.81 -20.34 5.23
CA ARG A 267 -14.85 -21.32 4.66
C ARG A 267 -13.92 -21.94 5.71
N ALA A 268 -13.67 -21.23 6.80
CA ALA A 268 -12.90 -21.69 7.95
C ALA A 268 -13.75 -22.49 8.96
N ASN A 269 -15.07 -22.60 8.75
CA ASN A 269 -16.05 -23.20 9.67
C ASN A 269 -16.11 -22.51 11.04
N PHE A 270 -15.80 -21.21 11.13
CA PHE A 270 -15.98 -20.45 12.36
C PHE A 270 -17.42 -19.96 12.55
N ILE A 271 -18.15 -19.78 11.44
CA ILE A 271 -19.56 -19.38 11.43
C ILE A 271 -20.31 -20.19 10.37
N SER A 272 -21.63 -20.26 10.52
CA SER A 272 -22.57 -20.79 9.55
C SER A 272 -22.94 -19.76 8.47
N GLN A 273 -23.55 -20.24 7.39
CA GLN A 273 -24.08 -19.35 6.34
C GLN A 273 -25.18 -18.41 6.87
N ASP A 274 -26.03 -18.90 7.79
CA ASP A 274 -27.09 -18.09 8.42
C ASP A 274 -26.51 -16.95 9.28
N GLU A 275 -25.41 -17.21 10.00
CA GLU A 275 -24.70 -16.17 10.76
C GLU A 275 -24.05 -15.13 9.83
N LEU A 276 -23.48 -15.55 8.70
CA LEU A 276 -23.01 -14.63 7.67
C LEU A 276 -24.14 -13.74 7.17
N ASP A 277 -25.27 -14.33 6.78
CA ASP A 277 -26.40 -13.58 6.20
C ASP A 277 -26.95 -12.56 7.20
N LYS A 278 -27.04 -12.93 8.48
CA LYS A 278 -27.43 -12.02 9.59
C LYS A 278 -26.43 -10.89 9.80
N ALA A 279 -25.14 -11.21 9.92
CA ALA A 279 -24.10 -10.20 10.15
C ALA A 279 -23.92 -9.26 8.94
N ALA A 280 -24.09 -9.78 7.71
CA ALA A 280 -24.05 -8.99 6.49
C ALA A 280 -25.27 -8.06 6.38
N ALA A 281 -26.45 -8.46 6.88
CA ALA A 281 -27.64 -7.62 6.91
C ALA A 281 -27.63 -6.57 8.04
N GLU A 282 -26.75 -6.72 9.03
CA GLU A 282 -26.64 -5.80 10.15
C GLU A 282 -26.23 -4.39 9.68
N LYS A 283 -26.98 -3.39 10.17
CA LYS A 283 -26.69 -1.98 9.95
C LYS A 283 -25.76 -1.48 11.05
N LEU A 284 -24.47 -1.51 10.75
CA LEU A 284 -23.46 -0.93 11.62
C LEU A 284 -23.54 0.60 11.60
N VAL A 285 -23.47 1.18 12.79
CA VAL A 285 -23.28 2.62 12.98
C VAL A 285 -21.80 2.86 13.21
N TYR A 286 -21.20 3.70 12.38
CA TYR A 286 -19.79 4.05 12.50
C TYR A 286 -19.67 5.44 13.11
N HIS A 287 -18.79 5.55 14.08
CA HIS A 287 -18.41 6.83 14.65
C HIS A 287 -17.12 7.31 14.01
N ALA A 288 -17.08 8.62 13.79
CA ALA A 288 -15.86 9.37 13.61
C ALA A 288 -14.94 9.14 14.83
N PRO A 289 -13.71 8.65 14.65
CA PRO A 289 -12.75 8.61 15.75
C PRO A 289 -12.56 10.04 16.29
N THR A 290 -12.68 10.21 17.61
CA THR A 290 -12.41 11.51 18.22
C THR A 290 -10.92 11.77 18.16
N ASN A 291 -10.53 12.70 17.29
CA ASN A 291 -9.15 13.04 17.04
C ASN A 291 -8.75 14.31 17.81
N SER A 292 -7.64 14.23 18.54
CA SER A 292 -7.03 15.32 19.30
C SER A 292 -5.89 16.02 18.54
N TYR A 293 -5.48 15.51 17.38
CA TYR A 293 -4.43 16.10 16.56
C TYR A 293 -4.83 17.47 16.01
N LYS A 294 -3.80 18.30 15.90
CA LYS A 294 -3.88 19.58 15.20
C LYS A 294 -3.79 19.31 13.70
N ALA A 295 -4.62 19.99 12.92
CA ALA A 295 -4.67 19.85 11.46
C ALA A 295 -4.86 18.38 10.99
N PRO A 296 -5.89 17.67 11.48
CA PRO A 296 -5.98 16.21 11.34
C PRO A 296 -6.01 15.74 9.87
N HIS A 297 -6.62 16.50 8.96
CA HIS A 297 -6.57 16.23 7.51
C HIS A 297 -5.16 16.26 6.92
N PHE A 298 -4.35 17.22 7.37
CA PHE A 298 -2.95 17.32 6.96
C PHE A 298 -2.11 16.21 7.60
N VAL A 299 -2.38 15.87 8.86
CA VAL A 299 -1.73 14.75 9.53
C VAL A 299 -2.02 13.44 8.79
N ASP A 300 -3.27 13.18 8.39
CA ASP A 300 -3.62 12.01 7.58
C ASP A 300 -2.87 11.97 6.25
N TYR A 301 -2.76 13.13 5.58
CA TYR A 301 -1.98 13.27 4.35
C TYR A 301 -0.50 12.91 4.59
N VAL A 302 0.13 13.48 5.63
CA VAL A 302 1.52 13.20 5.98
C VAL A 302 1.72 11.73 6.36
N LEU A 303 0.81 11.14 7.13
CA LEU A 303 0.88 9.72 7.49
C LEU A 303 0.75 8.80 6.27
N ALA A 304 -0.11 9.16 5.32
CA ALA A 304 -0.24 8.43 4.06
C ALA A 304 1.04 8.57 3.20
N GLU A 305 1.60 9.77 3.12
CA GLU A 305 2.87 10.03 2.42
C GLU A 305 4.04 9.27 3.05
N LEU A 306 4.16 9.28 4.38
CA LEU A 306 5.16 8.50 5.12
C LEU A 306 5.03 7.00 4.81
N ARG A 307 3.81 6.46 4.74
CA ARG A 307 3.57 5.07 4.35
C ARG A 307 3.91 4.79 2.88
N GLN A 308 3.77 5.76 1.98
CA GLN A 308 4.19 5.62 0.57
C GLN A 308 5.71 5.64 0.43
N LEU A 309 6.39 6.48 1.22
CA LEU A 309 7.84 6.44 1.41
C LEU A 309 8.27 5.19 2.22
N GLY A 310 7.28 4.54 2.83
CA GLY A 310 7.33 3.24 3.48
C GLY A 310 7.87 3.25 4.91
N PHE A 311 7.90 4.42 5.54
CA PHE A 311 7.94 4.50 6.98
C PHE A 311 6.70 3.86 7.60
N GLN A 312 6.82 3.48 8.87
CA GLN A 312 5.75 2.87 9.66
C GLN A 312 5.40 3.81 10.80
N PRO A 313 4.69 4.92 10.51
CA PRO A 313 4.39 5.91 11.52
C PRO A 313 3.58 5.28 12.65
N GLY A 314 3.83 5.72 13.87
CA GLY A 314 3.28 5.16 15.09
C GLY A 314 4.04 3.95 15.62
N ILE A 315 4.75 3.18 14.79
CA ILE A 315 5.56 2.03 15.25
C ILE A 315 7.04 2.42 15.31
N GLN A 316 7.48 3.23 14.35
CA GLN A 316 8.83 3.77 14.28
C GLN A 316 8.91 5.10 15.01
N GLN A 317 10.01 5.30 15.74
CA GLN A 317 10.32 6.60 16.29
C GLN A 317 10.73 7.53 15.16
N LEU A 318 9.89 8.53 14.86
CA LEU A 318 10.10 9.47 13.75
C LEU A 318 9.91 10.90 14.26
N ASN A 319 10.81 11.80 13.85
CA ASN A 319 10.64 13.23 14.04
C ASN A 319 10.38 13.87 12.67
N VAL A 320 9.12 14.14 12.38
CA VAL A 320 8.65 14.61 11.08
C VAL A 320 8.40 16.11 11.17
N LYS A 321 9.25 16.88 10.50
CA LYS A 321 9.04 18.31 10.31
C LYS A 321 8.32 18.54 8.98
N THR A 322 7.19 19.24 9.02
CA THR A 322 6.33 19.42 7.85
C THR A 322 6.43 20.82 7.26
N THR A 323 5.67 21.08 6.20
CA THR A 323 5.54 22.39 5.54
C THR A 323 4.39 23.24 6.09
N LEU A 324 3.51 22.65 6.89
CA LEU A 324 2.32 23.31 7.41
C LEU A 324 2.70 24.45 8.36
N ASP A 325 2.03 25.58 8.18
CA ASP A 325 2.14 26.74 9.06
C ASP A 325 0.93 26.73 10.01
N TRP A 326 1.17 26.51 11.30
CA TRP A 326 0.08 26.31 12.26
C TRP A 326 -0.81 27.55 12.39
N GLU A 327 -0.24 28.75 12.38
CA GLU A 327 -1.04 29.98 12.49
C GLU A 327 -1.93 30.15 11.25
N ARG A 328 -1.38 29.94 10.05
CA ARG A 328 -2.17 29.98 8.80
C ARG A 328 -3.18 28.85 8.71
N GLN A 329 -2.87 27.68 9.24
CA GLN A 329 -3.81 26.56 9.30
C GLN A 329 -5.05 26.92 10.12
N GLN A 330 -4.88 27.59 11.27
CA GLN A 330 -5.99 28.06 12.09
C GLN A 330 -6.84 29.09 11.33
N MET A 331 -6.22 30.02 10.60
CA MET A 331 -6.95 30.95 9.73
C MET A 331 -7.73 30.21 8.63
N GLY A 332 -7.11 29.21 8.00
CA GLY A 332 -7.77 28.36 7.01
C GLY A 332 -9.00 27.66 7.57
N GLN A 333 -8.90 27.10 8.77
CA GLN A 333 -10.03 26.44 9.44
C GLN A 333 -11.15 27.44 9.71
N GLN A 334 -10.83 28.64 10.19
CA GLN A 334 -11.80 29.70 10.41
C GLN A 334 -12.50 30.13 9.11
N VAL A 335 -11.75 30.23 8.00
CA VAL A 335 -12.32 30.56 6.68
C VAL A 335 -13.29 29.49 6.22
N VAL A 336 -12.93 28.21 6.34
CA VAL A 336 -13.79 27.08 5.98
C VAL A 336 -15.06 27.06 6.84
N ASN A 337 -14.93 27.18 8.16
CA ASN A 337 -16.07 27.16 9.09
C ASN A 337 -16.99 28.36 8.83
N SER A 338 -16.42 29.58 8.74
CA SER A 338 -17.20 30.78 8.46
C SER A 338 -17.86 30.75 7.08
N ASN A 339 -17.27 30.05 6.11
CA ASN A 339 -17.90 29.85 4.80
C ASN A 339 -19.07 28.87 4.90
N LEU A 340 -18.91 27.75 5.62
CA LEU A 340 -19.99 26.80 5.87
C LEU A 340 -21.15 27.49 6.59
N ASP A 341 -20.90 28.16 7.71
CA ASP A 341 -21.91 28.82 8.54
C ASP A 341 -22.77 29.80 7.74
N ARG A 342 -22.14 30.60 6.89
CA ARG A 342 -22.84 31.54 5.99
C ARG A 342 -23.69 30.87 4.92
N ASN A 343 -23.46 29.58 4.64
CA ASN A 343 -24.15 28.82 3.60
C ASN A 343 -25.05 27.71 4.17
N LEU A 344 -25.15 27.53 5.49
CA LEU A 344 -26.00 26.50 6.10
C LEU A 344 -27.48 26.62 5.70
N TYR A 345 -27.97 27.80 5.33
CA TYR A 345 -29.32 27.97 4.79
C TYR A 345 -29.58 27.18 3.49
N ARG A 346 -28.52 26.76 2.79
CA ARG A 346 -28.58 25.90 1.58
C ARG A 346 -28.49 24.41 1.92
N ASP A 347 -28.11 24.07 3.15
CA ASP A 347 -27.83 22.71 3.56
C ASP A 347 -29.01 22.06 4.29
N ARG A 348 -30.05 21.69 3.54
CA ARG A 348 -31.27 21.09 4.12
C ARG A 348 -31.04 19.71 4.74
N ASN A 349 -29.99 19.00 4.31
CA ASN A 349 -29.77 17.59 4.63
C ASN A 349 -28.44 17.33 5.35
N GLY A 350 -27.69 18.37 5.76
CA GLY A 350 -26.40 18.21 6.42
C GLY A 350 -25.29 17.66 5.52
N GLN A 351 -25.36 17.91 4.21
CA GLN A 351 -24.43 17.36 3.21
C GLN A 351 -23.37 18.37 2.77
N LEU A 352 -23.49 19.64 3.16
CA LEU A 352 -22.57 20.67 2.71
C LEU A 352 -21.24 20.53 3.45
N SER A 353 -20.17 20.42 2.68
CA SER A 353 -18.80 20.44 3.19
C SER A 353 -17.95 21.41 2.36
N SER A 354 -16.78 21.74 2.88
CA SER A 354 -15.85 22.66 2.24
C SER A 354 -14.42 22.26 2.58
N GLY A 355 -13.53 22.43 1.62
CA GLY A 355 -12.10 22.18 1.78
C GLY A 355 -11.29 23.38 1.30
N LEU A 356 -10.13 23.57 1.90
CA LEU A 356 -9.19 24.63 1.55
C LEU A 356 -7.77 24.08 1.58
N VAL A 357 -7.03 24.33 0.50
CA VAL A 357 -5.58 24.10 0.44
C VAL A 357 -4.91 25.41 0.05
N ALA A 358 -3.83 25.76 0.75
CA ALA A 358 -2.95 26.87 0.37
C ALA A 358 -1.54 26.32 0.14
N ILE A 359 -1.00 26.62 -1.03
CA ILE A 359 0.33 26.16 -1.46
C ILE A 359 1.26 27.33 -1.71
N GLN A 360 2.54 27.16 -1.40
CA GLN A 360 3.59 28.08 -1.83
C GLN A 360 3.89 27.83 -3.32
N PRO A 361 3.61 28.78 -4.23
CA PRO A 361 3.66 28.49 -5.68
C PRO A 361 5.06 28.12 -6.21
N THR A 362 6.11 28.58 -5.54
CA THR A 362 7.49 28.35 -5.97
C THR A 362 8.06 26.99 -5.58
N THR A 363 7.60 26.44 -4.45
CA THR A 363 8.13 25.18 -3.87
C THR A 363 7.12 24.04 -3.94
N GLY A 364 5.83 24.35 -4.03
CA GLY A 364 4.75 23.39 -3.87
C GLY A 364 4.41 23.07 -2.42
N ASP A 365 5.02 23.76 -1.45
CA ASP A 365 4.80 23.49 -0.03
C ASP A 365 3.33 23.70 0.35
N ILE A 366 2.73 22.69 0.98
CA ILE A 366 1.37 22.77 1.51
C ILE A 366 1.43 23.50 2.86
N MET A 367 1.02 24.77 2.85
CA MET A 367 1.06 25.62 4.03
C MET A 367 -0.19 25.46 4.90
N VAL A 368 -1.33 25.17 4.27
CA VAL A 368 -2.63 24.97 4.90
C VAL A 368 -3.34 23.84 4.16
N MET A 369 -3.94 22.91 4.91
CA MET A 369 -4.83 21.88 4.39
C MET A 369 -5.96 21.65 5.37
N VAL A 370 -7.16 22.10 5.00
CA VAL A 370 -8.41 21.87 5.70
C VAL A 370 -9.28 21.02 4.79
N GLY A 371 -9.39 19.73 5.11
CA GLY A 371 -10.17 18.80 4.31
C GLY A 371 -11.68 18.91 4.53
N SER A 372 -12.11 19.38 5.70
CA SER A 372 -13.53 19.56 6.04
C SER A 372 -13.70 20.60 7.17
N PRO A 373 -14.93 21.10 7.39
CA PRO A 373 -15.22 22.05 8.48
C PRO A 373 -15.05 21.46 9.88
N ASN A 374 -15.35 20.18 10.06
CA ASN A 374 -15.16 19.48 11.34
C ASN A 374 -14.71 18.04 11.08
N TYR A 375 -13.45 17.73 11.42
CA TYR A 375 -12.90 16.39 11.22
C TYR A 375 -13.63 15.32 12.03
N ASN A 376 -14.10 15.66 13.24
CA ASN A 376 -14.75 14.72 14.16
C ASN A 376 -16.27 14.59 13.94
N ALA A 377 -16.83 15.28 12.94
CA ALA A 377 -18.24 15.09 12.57
C ALA A 377 -18.42 13.84 11.69
N ASP A 378 -19.67 13.41 11.51
CA ASP A 378 -20.01 12.36 10.55
C ASP A 378 -19.50 12.73 9.16
N ALA A 379 -18.78 11.80 8.51
CA ALA A 379 -18.08 12.02 7.24
C ALA A 379 -17.07 13.20 7.26
N GLY A 380 -16.70 13.69 8.45
CA GLY A 380 -15.76 14.79 8.65
C GLY A 380 -14.33 14.46 8.26
N GLN A 381 -13.95 13.19 8.28
CA GLN A 381 -12.63 12.69 7.90
C GLN A 381 -12.41 12.72 6.38
N ILE A 382 -13.48 12.92 5.60
CA ILE A 382 -13.37 13.07 4.15
C ILE A 382 -12.53 14.31 3.86
N ASN A 383 -11.34 14.09 3.32
CA ASN A 383 -10.45 15.17 2.93
C ASN A 383 -10.82 15.70 1.53
N TYR A 384 -11.66 16.74 1.47
CA TYR A 384 -12.11 17.33 0.21
C TYR A 384 -10.99 18.03 -0.57
N THR A 385 -9.78 18.17 -0.02
CA THR A 385 -8.62 18.73 -0.76
C THR A 385 -7.87 17.67 -1.56
N THR A 386 -8.09 16.38 -1.31
CA THR A 386 -7.38 15.28 -2.00
C THR A 386 -8.29 14.44 -2.89
N ILE A 387 -9.60 14.54 -2.73
CA ILE A 387 -10.57 13.77 -3.51
C ILE A 387 -10.85 14.45 -4.86
N PRO A 388 -10.68 13.76 -6.00
CA PRO A 388 -11.02 14.31 -7.31
C PRO A 388 -12.49 14.74 -7.40
N ARG A 389 -12.70 15.96 -7.91
CA ARG A 389 -14.03 16.50 -8.20
C ARG A 389 -14.04 17.14 -9.57
N ASN A 390 -15.22 17.29 -10.15
CA ASN A 390 -15.38 18.07 -11.37
C ASN A 390 -14.98 19.53 -11.08
N MET A 391 -13.92 20.00 -11.74
CA MET A 391 -13.35 21.33 -11.54
C MET A 391 -14.21 22.45 -12.18
N GLY A 392 -15.20 22.09 -12.99
CA GLY A 392 -16.03 23.05 -13.70
C GLY A 392 -15.19 24.07 -14.48
N SER A 393 -15.60 25.35 -14.40
CA SER A 393 -14.91 26.43 -15.11
C SER A 393 -13.48 26.72 -14.62
N SER A 394 -13.07 26.21 -13.44
CA SER A 394 -11.70 26.40 -12.93
C SER A 394 -10.63 25.72 -13.78
N MET A 395 -11.01 24.80 -14.69
CA MET A 395 -10.09 24.19 -15.66
C MET A 395 -9.73 25.13 -16.82
N LYS A 396 -10.58 26.12 -17.13
CA LYS A 396 -10.41 27.02 -18.28
C LYS A 396 -8.98 27.58 -18.41
N PRO A 397 -8.34 28.15 -17.36
CA PRO A 397 -7.01 28.74 -17.48
C PRO A 397 -5.94 27.80 -18.02
N TYR A 398 -6.02 26.48 -17.76
CA TYR A 398 -5.08 25.50 -18.30
C TYR A 398 -5.24 25.32 -19.80
N THR A 399 -6.49 25.23 -20.29
CA THR A 399 -6.78 25.14 -21.73
C THR A 399 -6.34 26.40 -22.46
N TYR A 400 -6.70 27.58 -21.95
CA TYR A 400 -6.27 28.85 -22.54
C TYR A 400 -4.73 29.01 -22.49
N GLY A 401 -4.12 28.63 -21.36
CA GLY A 401 -2.67 28.63 -21.18
C GLY A 401 -1.95 27.73 -22.18
N ALA A 402 -2.48 26.53 -22.46
CA ALA A 402 -1.91 25.62 -23.44
C ALA A 402 -1.89 26.21 -24.86
N VAL A 403 -2.98 26.87 -25.28
CA VAL A 403 -3.08 27.51 -26.61
C VAL A 403 -2.11 28.69 -26.72
N ILE A 404 -2.00 29.51 -25.66
CA ILE A 404 -1.04 30.63 -25.62
C ILE A 404 0.40 30.11 -25.62
N ASN A 405 0.70 29.07 -24.84
CA ASN A 405 2.02 28.45 -24.76
C ASN A 405 2.45 27.83 -26.09
N ALA A 406 1.50 27.21 -26.82
CA ALA A 406 1.70 26.72 -28.17
C ALA A 406 1.86 27.84 -29.22
N ARG A 407 1.78 29.11 -28.80
CA ARG A 407 1.81 30.31 -29.66
C ARG A 407 0.72 30.32 -30.73
N ALA A 408 -0.37 29.59 -30.49
CA ALA A 408 -1.50 29.50 -31.42
C ALA A 408 -2.51 30.65 -31.23
N ALA A 409 -2.49 31.30 -30.06
CA ALA A 409 -3.29 32.48 -29.77
C ALA A 409 -2.57 33.42 -28.79
N THR A 410 -3.04 34.66 -28.72
CA THR A 410 -2.70 35.63 -27.68
C THR A 410 -3.95 35.95 -26.86
N VAL A 411 -3.79 36.69 -25.77
CA VAL A 411 -4.92 37.14 -24.93
C VAL A 411 -5.94 38.01 -25.69
N ASP A 412 -5.56 38.57 -26.84
CA ASP A 412 -6.40 39.42 -27.68
C ASP A 412 -6.92 38.71 -28.95
N THR A 413 -6.57 37.43 -29.15
CA THR A 413 -7.08 36.66 -30.30
C THR A 413 -8.62 36.64 -30.29
N PRO A 414 -9.27 36.97 -31.41
CA PRO A 414 -10.73 36.92 -31.51
C PRO A 414 -11.22 35.47 -31.47
N VAL A 415 -12.18 35.21 -30.58
CA VAL A 415 -12.87 33.93 -30.42
C VAL A 415 -14.36 34.16 -30.62
N PHE A 416 -14.97 33.31 -31.44
CA PHE A 416 -16.41 33.33 -31.64
C PHE A 416 -17.12 32.54 -30.54
N ASP A 417 -17.93 33.23 -29.75
CA ASP A 417 -18.79 32.68 -28.70
C ASP A 417 -20.23 32.51 -29.23
N GLY A 418 -20.46 31.39 -29.90
CA GLY A 418 -21.79 30.98 -30.37
C GLY A 418 -21.76 29.84 -31.40
N PRO A 419 -22.92 29.22 -31.69
CA PRO A 419 -24.21 29.42 -31.02
C PRO A 419 -24.23 28.82 -29.59
N SER A 420 -25.13 29.30 -28.73
CA SER A 420 -25.49 28.67 -27.45
C SER A 420 -26.94 28.18 -27.56
N PRO A 421 -27.22 26.87 -27.62
CA PRO A 421 -26.24 25.79 -27.45
C PRO A 421 -25.33 25.57 -28.65
N LEU A 422 -24.07 25.22 -28.36
CA LEU A 422 -23.19 24.56 -29.32
C LEU A 422 -23.61 23.10 -29.40
N ILE A 423 -24.00 22.65 -30.59
CA ILE A 423 -24.42 21.27 -30.82
C ILE A 423 -23.20 20.48 -31.28
N TYR A 424 -22.75 19.54 -30.44
CA TYR A 424 -21.71 18.58 -30.77
C TYR A 424 -22.35 17.22 -31.08
N LYS A 425 -22.03 16.66 -32.24
CA LYS A 425 -22.53 15.34 -32.66
C LYS A 425 -21.35 14.41 -32.91
N ASP A 426 -21.34 13.28 -32.23
CA ASP A 426 -20.42 12.17 -32.48
C ASP A 426 -21.18 10.93 -32.97
N ALA A 427 -20.49 9.80 -33.09
CA ALA A 427 -21.07 8.54 -33.58
C ALA A 427 -22.15 7.95 -32.66
N TYR A 428 -22.21 8.37 -31.40
CA TYR A 428 -23.03 7.75 -30.35
C TYR A 428 -24.04 8.73 -29.73
N SER A 429 -23.80 10.04 -29.82
CA SER A 429 -24.58 11.04 -29.11
C SER A 429 -24.66 12.40 -29.83
N THR A 430 -25.72 13.13 -29.52
CA THR A 430 -25.83 14.57 -29.82
C THR A 430 -25.90 15.31 -28.50
N THR A 431 -24.82 16.02 -28.17
CA THR A 431 -24.67 16.77 -26.92
C THR A 431 -24.79 18.26 -27.18
N LYS A 432 -25.52 18.97 -26.30
CA LYS A 432 -25.72 20.42 -26.37
C LYS A 432 -24.95 21.09 -25.23
N PHE A 433 -24.04 22.00 -25.57
CA PHE A 433 -23.29 22.80 -24.60
C PHE A 433 -23.83 24.22 -24.56
N TYR A 434 -24.19 24.70 -23.39
CA TYR A 434 -24.74 26.05 -23.19
C TYR A 434 -23.75 26.93 -22.44
N ASN A 435 -23.70 28.21 -22.79
CA ASN A 435 -23.19 29.23 -21.89
C ASN A 435 -24.09 29.31 -20.65
N TYR A 436 -23.51 29.71 -19.52
CA TYR A 436 -24.22 29.76 -18.24
C TYR A 436 -25.47 30.66 -18.28
N ASP A 437 -25.43 31.75 -19.05
CA ASP A 437 -26.54 32.68 -19.22
C ASP A 437 -27.48 32.33 -20.41
N GLY A 438 -27.18 31.24 -21.12
CA GLY A 438 -27.94 30.78 -22.28
C GLY A 438 -27.78 31.60 -23.55
N LYS A 439 -26.87 32.58 -23.61
CA LYS A 439 -26.74 33.51 -24.75
C LYS A 439 -25.47 33.29 -25.55
N SER A 440 -25.45 33.80 -26.78
CA SER A 440 -24.24 33.95 -27.60
C SER A 440 -23.76 35.39 -27.54
N HIS A 441 -22.45 35.58 -27.42
CA HIS A 441 -21.84 36.91 -27.27
C HIS A 441 -21.09 37.38 -28.52
N GLY A 442 -21.11 36.60 -29.59
CA GLY A 442 -20.43 36.94 -30.84
C GLY A 442 -18.91 36.84 -30.71
N VAL A 443 -18.17 37.68 -31.44
CA VAL A 443 -16.71 37.66 -31.40
C VAL A 443 -16.19 38.46 -30.20
N LEU A 444 -15.42 37.80 -29.34
CA LEU A 444 -14.80 38.39 -28.16
C LEU A 444 -13.29 38.08 -28.14
N PRO A 445 -12.45 38.95 -27.56
CA PRO A 445 -11.04 38.59 -27.32
C PRO A 445 -10.94 37.44 -26.31
N LEU A 446 -9.94 36.58 -26.47
CA LEU A 446 -9.69 35.38 -25.67
C LEU A 446 -9.76 35.64 -24.14
N LYS A 447 -9.19 36.77 -23.67
CA LYS A 447 -9.24 37.18 -22.26
C LYS A 447 -10.65 37.37 -21.70
N LYS A 448 -11.63 37.76 -22.53
CA LYS A 448 -13.04 37.85 -22.13
C LYS A 448 -13.72 36.49 -22.08
N ALA A 449 -13.39 35.58 -23.01
CA ALA A 449 -13.92 34.21 -23.02
C ALA A 449 -13.42 33.36 -21.83
N MET A 450 -12.24 33.68 -21.30
CA MET A 450 -11.69 33.02 -20.11
C MET A 450 -12.42 33.40 -18.81
N GLY A 451 -12.70 34.69 -18.61
CA GLY A 451 -13.14 35.23 -17.31
C GLY A 451 -14.64 35.50 -17.15
N LYS A 452 -15.45 35.24 -18.19
CA LYS A 452 -16.91 35.41 -18.15
C LYS A 452 -17.66 34.09 -18.18
#